data_AF-A0A848XZQ0-F1
#
_entry.id   AF-A0A848XZQ0-F1
#
_cell.length_a   1.000
_cell.length_b   1.000
_cell.length_c   1.000
_cell.angle_alpha   90.00
_cell.angle_beta   90.00
_cell.angle_gamma   90.00
#
_symmetry.space_group_name_H-M   'P 1'
#
loop_
_entity.id
_entity.type
_entity.pdbx_description
1 polymer ?
#
loop_
_entity_poly.entity_id
_entity_poly.type
_entity_poly.pdbx_seq_one_letter_code
_entity_poly.pdbx_strand_id
1 'polypeptide(L)'
;VQAARVTAFASSAALSATQDLARVVLPALTDAADPELVAEETLVLVATVTARAAEVGLREAPDVLQAVGPAVAELPFLYHDYLLGAQFVAEGAEGDVEPDQAVYDRLARKAEFYATHLPPGRFPGPHALADKLPLWMGRVSPPKLPTSPDQRLADLGLVDLLATHARLVLAFAQRVVAEG
;
A
#
# COMPACT_ATOMS: atom_id res chain seq x y z
N VAL A 1 20.03 8.62 10.01
CA VAL A 1 20.28 8.15 8.62
C VAL A 1 19.55 6.84 8.31
N GLN A 2 19.59 5.83 9.19
CA GLN A 2 18.90 4.55 8.98
C GLN A 2 17.40 4.71 8.68
N ALA A 3 16.66 5.47 9.49
CA ALA A 3 15.23 5.74 9.26
C ALA A 3 14.96 6.31 7.86
N ALA A 4 15.69 7.36 7.46
CA ALA A 4 15.55 7.95 6.13
C ALA A 4 15.84 6.94 4.99
N ARG A 5 16.87 6.09 5.14
CA ARG A 5 17.17 5.03 4.15
C ARG A 5 16.02 4.03 4.01
N VAL A 6 15.46 3.59 5.14
CA VAL A 6 14.36 2.62 5.14
C VAL A 6 13.07 3.24 4.61
N THR A 7 12.70 4.44 5.06
CA THR A 7 11.51 5.14 4.55
C THR A 7 11.62 5.38 3.05
N ALA A 8 12.75 5.88 2.55
CA ALA A 8 12.94 6.13 1.12
C ALA A 8 12.80 4.84 0.28
N PHE A 9 13.40 3.74 0.73
CA PHE A 9 13.27 2.44 0.08
C PHE A 9 11.83 1.93 0.14
N ALA A 10 11.22 1.92 1.32
CA ALA A 10 9.89 1.37 1.56
C ALA A 10 8.79 2.14 0.79
N SER A 11 8.81 3.46 0.82
CA SER A 11 7.84 4.28 0.10
C SER A 11 7.97 4.12 -1.42
N SER A 12 9.20 4.10 -1.95
CA SER A 12 9.43 3.86 -3.39
C SER A 12 8.98 2.47 -3.81
N ALA A 13 9.30 1.45 -3.01
CA ALA A 13 8.88 0.08 -3.25
C ALA A 13 7.36 -0.07 -3.19
N ALA A 14 6.69 0.59 -2.24
CA ALA A 14 5.23 0.56 -2.12
C ALA A 14 4.53 1.21 -3.33
N LEU A 15 5.04 2.35 -3.82
CA LEU A 15 4.52 2.96 -5.05
C LEU A 15 4.74 2.07 -6.28
N SER A 16 5.93 1.47 -6.42
CA SER A 16 6.23 0.53 -7.51
C SER A 16 5.31 -0.69 -7.47
N ALA A 17 5.16 -1.33 -6.31
CA ALA A 17 4.29 -2.48 -6.14
C ALA A 17 2.83 -2.10 -6.41
N THR A 18 2.37 -0.92 -5.98
CA THR A 18 1.03 -0.42 -6.30
C THR A 18 0.80 -0.35 -7.81
N GLN A 19 1.75 0.21 -8.56
CA GLN A 19 1.68 0.29 -10.01
C GLN A 19 1.69 -1.08 -10.67
N ASP A 20 2.51 -2.01 -10.17
CA ASP A 20 2.59 -3.38 -10.70
C ASP A 20 1.28 -4.15 -10.46
N LEU A 21 0.71 -4.07 -9.25
CA LEU A 21 -0.59 -4.66 -8.95
C LEU A 21 -1.68 -4.04 -9.84
N ALA A 22 -1.79 -2.72 -9.90
CA ALA A 22 -2.80 -2.04 -10.70
C ALA A 22 -2.70 -2.42 -12.19
N ARG A 23 -1.47 -2.51 -12.74
CA ARG A 23 -1.22 -2.91 -14.13
C ARG A 23 -1.70 -4.33 -14.43
N VAL A 24 -1.53 -5.25 -13.49
CA VAL A 24 -1.97 -6.65 -13.64
C VAL A 24 -3.49 -6.80 -13.44
N VAL A 25 -4.05 -6.00 -12.53
CA VAL A 25 -5.43 -6.19 -12.05
C VAL A 25 -6.45 -5.47 -12.91
N LEU A 26 -6.18 -4.23 -13.33
CA LEU A 26 -7.13 -3.45 -14.13
C LEU A 26 -7.62 -4.19 -15.37
N PRO A 27 -6.75 -4.81 -16.20
CA PRO A 27 -7.22 -5.57 -17.37
C PRO A 27 -8.12 -6.77 -17.01
N ALA A 28 -7.91 -7.36 -15.84
CA ALA A 28 -8.68 -8.52 -15.38
C ALA A 28 -10.06 -8.14 -14.78
N LEU A 29 -10.27 -6.87 -14.45
CA LEU A 29 -11.53 -6.37 -13.91
C LEU A 29 -12.49 -5.83 -14.98
N THR A 30 -12.11 -5.90 -16.26
CA THR A 30 -12.87 -5.41 -17.43
C THR A 30 -13.09 -3.88 -17.43
N ASP A 31 -13.69 -3.35 -18.49
CA ASP A 31 -13.94 -1.91 -18.67
C ASP A 31 -14.88 -1.29 -17.62
N ALA A 32 -15.56 -2.13 -16.82
CA ALA A 32 -16.43 -1.68 -15.73
C ALA A 32 -15.69 -1.33 -14.43
N ALA A 33 -14.38 -1.57 -14.37
CA ALA A 33 -13.57 -1.24 -13.20
C ALA A 33 -13.35 0.27 -13.09
N ASP A 34 -13.48 0.82 -11.89
CA ASP A 34 -13.08 2.18 -11.57
C ASP A 34 -11.57 2.23 -11.32
N PRO A 35 -10.76 2.87 -12.20
CA PRO A 35 -9.31 2.91 -12.05
C PRO A 35 -8.84 3.68 -10.81
N GLU A 36 -9.58 4.71 -10.40
CA GLU A 36 -9.26 5.50 -9.21
C GLU A 36 -9.47 4.66 -7.95
N LEU A 37 -10.59 3.93 -7.89
CA LEU A 37 -10.86 3.00 -6.78
C LEU A 37 -9.77 1.92 -6.68
N VAL A 38 -9.38 1.32 -7.81
CA VAL A 38 -8.33 0.28 -7.85
C VAL A 38 -7.01 0.88 -7.35
N ALA A 39 -6.60 2.05 -7.86
CA ALA A 39 -5.36 2.70 -7.44
C ALA A 39 -5.37 3.03 -5.94
N GLU A 40 -6.46 3.63 -5.44
CA GLU A 40 -6.60 4.05 -4.04
C GLU A 40 -6.61 2.85 -3.08
N GLU A 41 -7.43 1.82 -3.32
CA GLU A 41 -7.45 0.60 -2.50
C GLU A 41 -6.12 -0.15 -2.54
N THR A 42 -5.48 -0.23 -3.71
CA THR A 42 -4.18 -0.91 -3.86
C THR A 42 -3.08 -0.18 -3.11
N LEU A 43 -3.02 1.15 -3.20
CA LEU A 43 -2.01 1.94 -2.49
C LEU A 43 -2.13 1.75 -0.98
N VAL A 44 -3.35 1.79 -0.43
CA VAL A 44 -3.57 1.62 1.01
C VAL A 44 -3.21 0.19 1.46
N LEU A 45 -3.60 -0.84 0.70
CA LEU A 45 -3.20 -2.22 0.97
C LEU A 45 -1.67 -2.38 0.97
N VAL A 46 -1.00 -1.93 -0.09
CA VAL A 46 0.44 -2.09 -0.26
C VAL A 46 1.20 -1.29 0.78
N ALA A 47 0.79 -0.06 1.09
CA ALA A 47 1.37 0.73 2.18
C ALA A 47 1.27 -0.01 3.52
N THR A 48 0.11 -0.62 3.81
CA THR A 48 -0.08 -1.42 5.03
C THR A 48 0.86 -2.62 5.06
N VAL A 49 0.93 -3.41 3.98
CA VAL A 49 1.83 -4.57 3.88
C VAL A 49 3.29 -4.15 4.05
N THR A 50 3.68 -3.04 3.42
CA THR A 50 5.03 -2.46 3.50
C THR A 50 5.36 -2.06 4.93
N ALA A 51 4.45 -1.35 5.60
CA ALA A 51 4.63 -0.94 6.99
C ALA A 51 4.82 -2.16 7.90
N ARG A 52 3.98 -3.20 7.77
CA ARG A 52 4.12 -4.43 8.57
C ARG A 52 5.43 -5.17 8.30
N ALA A 53 5.87 -5.24 7.06
CA ALA A 53 7.15 -5.85 6.72
C ALA A 53 8.34 -5.07 7.31
N ALA A 54 8.33 -3.74 7.21
CA ALA A 54 9.34 -2.87 7.79
C ALA A 54 9.35 -2.96 9.33
N GLU A 55 8.17 -2.95 9.98
CA GLU A 55 8.02 -3.11 11.42
C GLU A 55 8.69 -4.38 11.94
N VAL A 56 8.50 -5.50 11.24
CA VAL A 56 9.16 -6.77 11.59
C VAL A 56 10.67 -6.69 11.42
N GLY A 57 11.16 -6.05 10.37
CA GLY A 57 12.59 -5.92 10.11
C GLY A 57 13.32 -4.98 11.07
N LEU A 58 12.59 -4.04 11.67
CA LEU A 58 13.13 -3.02 12.57
C LEU A 58 12.90 -3.31 14.06
N ARG A 59 12.43 -4.50 14.43
CA ARG A 59 12.11 -4.84 15.83
C ARG A 59 13.28 -4.62 16.79
N GLU A 60 14.51 -4.87 16.34
CA GLU A 60 15.74 -4.68 17.12
C GLU A 60 16.25 -3.23 17.12
N ALA A 61 15.56 -2.30 16.43
CA ALA A 61 15.91 -0.88 16.36
C ALA A 61 14.66 0.02 16.60
N PRO A 62 14.17 0.10 17.86
CA PRO A 62 12.91 0.79 18.19
C PRO A 62 12.86 2.26 17.77
N ASP A 63 13.97 2.99 17.88
CA ASP A 63 14.04 4.41 17.49
C ASP A 63 13.86 4.59 15.97
N VAL A 64 14.41 3.67 15.18
CA VAL A 64 14.23 3.65 13.72
C VAL A 64 12.79 3.27 13.38
N LEU A 65 12.25 2.27 14.07
CA LEU A 65 10.88 1.81 13.90
C LEU A 65 9.86 2.93 14.15
N GLN A 66 10.02 3.69 15.24
CA GLN A 66 9.12 4.80 15.58
C GLN A 66 9.07 5.87 14.48
N ALA A 67 10.16 6.09 13.76
CA ALA A 67 10.19 7.03 12.65
C ALA A 67 9.65 6.44 11.32
N VAL A 68 9.92 5.15 11.05
CA VAL A 68 9.59 4.52 9.76
C VAL A 68 8.13 4.07 9.70
N GLY A 69 7.60 3.47 10.76
CA GLY A 69 6.26 2.88 10.77
C GLY A 69 5.15 3.86 10.34
N PRO A 70 5.01 5.02 11.03
CA PRO A 70 4.04 6.04 10.64
C PRO A 70 4.25 6.56 9.22
N ALA A 71 5.51 6.87 8.85
CA ALA A 71 5.82 7.45 7.55
C ALA A 71 5.44 6.54 6.37
N VAL A 72 5.56 5.21 6.52
CA VAL A 72 5.16 4.25 5.49
C VAL A 72 3.64 4.04 5.49
N ALA A 73 3.00 4.01 6.66
CA ALA A 73 1.55 3.86 6.78
C ALA A 73 0.78 5.08 6.25
N GLU A 74 1.35 6.28 6.37
CA GLU A 74 0.79 7.54 5.90
C GLU A 74 0.97 7.78 4.40
N LEU A 75 1.71 6.90 3.70
CA LEU A 75 2.00 7.05 2.27
C LEU A 75 0.78 7.34 1.38
N PRO A 76 -0.41 6.73 1.58
CA PRO A 76 -1.59 7.04 0.77
C PRO A 76 -2.03 8.51 0.89
N PHE A 77 -1.90 9.09 2.08
CA PHE A 77 -2.24 10.49 2.34
C PHE A 77 -1.19 11.41 1.72
N LEU A 78 0.09 11.13 1.93
CA LEU A 78 1.19 11.90 1.34
C LEU A 78 1.15 11.88 -0.20
N TYR A 79 0.74 10.76 -0.79
CA TYR A 79 0.57 10.66 -2.23
C TYR A 79 -0.65 11.46 -2.72
N HIS A 80 -1.74 11.47 -1.96
CA HIS A 80 -2.88 12.34 -2.25
C HIS A 80 -2.49 13.83 -2.20
N ASP A 81 -1.76 14.25 -1.17
CA ASP A 81 -1.26 15.62 -1.03
C ASP A 81 -0.39 16.03 -2.23
N TYR A 82 0.46 15.10 -2.69
CA TYR A 82 1.29 15.31 -3.89
C TYR A 82 0.43 15.50 -5.16
N LEU A 83 -0.59 14.67 -5.37
CA LEU A 83 -1.49 14.79 -6.53
C LEU A 83 -2.31 16.09 -6.48
N LEU A 84 -2.81 16.44 -5.30
CA LEU A 84 -3.54 17.68 -5.07
C LEU A 84 -2.66 18.91 -5.37
N GLY A 85 -1.43 18.92 -4.86
CA GLY A 85 -0.46 19.97 -5.16
C GLY A 85 -0.14 20.08 -6.66
N ALA A 86 -0.02 18.95 -7.36
CA ALA A 86 0.19 18.93 -8.81
C ALA A 86 -0.98 19.55 -9.58
N GLN A 87 -2.22 19.30 -9.14
CA GLN A 87 -3.41 19.93 -9.71
C GLN A 87 -3.41 21.45 -9.51
N PHE A 88 -3.12 21.92 -8.29
CA PHE A 88 -3.10 23.36 -8.00
C PHE A 88 -2.05 24.12 -8.81
N VAL A 89 -0.87 23.52 -9.00
CA VAL A 89 0.17 24.09 -9.87
C VAL A 89 -0.31 24.15 -11.32
N ALA A 90 -1.03 23.14 -11.80
CA ALA A 90 -1.58 23.15 -13.16
C ALA A 90 -2.67 24.21 -13.35
N GLU A 91 -3.44 24.52 -12.30
CA GLU A 91 -4.54 25.49 -12.31
C GLU A 91 -4.11 26.92 -11.96
N GLY A 92 -2.86 27.13 -11.50
CA GLY A 92 -2.34 28.43 -11.07
C GLY A 92 -3.02 28.97 -9.80
N ALA A 93 -3.48 28.05 -8.94
CA ALA A 93 -4.21 28.33 -7.71
C ALA A 93 -3.35 28.09 -6.46
N GLU A 94 -2.03 28.27 -6.56
CA GLU A 94 -1.12 27.99 -5.45
C GLU A 94 -1.45 28.86 -4.23
N GLY A 95 -1.89 28.23 -3.14
CA GLY A 95 -2.15 28.89 -1.86
C GLY A 95 -3.61 29.20 -1.53
N ASP A 96 -4.56 28.95 -2.45
CA ASP A 96 -5.97 29.35 -2.30
C ASP A 96 -6.97 28.18 -2.44
N VAL A 97 -6.70 27.03 -1.80
CA VAL A 97 -7.66 25.91 -1.81
C VAL A 97 -7.67 25.14 -0.48
N GLU A 98 -8.87 24.90 0.06
CA GLU A 98 -9.07 23.97 1.17
C GLU A 98 -9.14 22.52 0.64
N PRO A 99 -8.35 21.59 1.19
CA PRO A 99 -8.43 20.18 0.80
C PRO A 99 -9.83 19.60 1.06
N ASP A 100 -10.32 18.75 0.17
CA ASP A 100 -11.56 18.01 0.40
C ASP A 100 -11.34 16.93 1.50
N GLN A 101 -11.80 17.25 2.71
CA GLN A 101 -11.72 16.37 3.87
C GLN A 101 -12.37 15.00 3.61
N ALA A 102 -13.35 14.89 2.70
CA ALA A 102 -14.01 13.62 2.40
C ALA A 102 -13.05 12.57 1.82
N VAL A 103 -11.98 12.99 1.13
CA VAL A 103 -10.93 12.10 0.60
C VAL A 103 -10.10 11.52 1.75
N TYR A 104 -9.66 12.37 2.68
CA TYR A 104 -8.90 11.93 3.86
C TYR A 104 -9.71 10.97 4.72
N ASP A 105 -10.99 11.27 4.95
CA ASP A 105 -11.88 10.39 5.71
C ASP A 105 -12.07 9.04 5.01
N ARG A 106 -12.11 9.03 3.67
CA ARG A 106 -12.20 7.80 2.87
C ARG A 106 -10.92 6.98 2.96
N LEU A 107 -9.75 7.62 2.83
CA LEU A 107 -8.44 6.97 3.00
C LEU A 107 -8.29 6.40 4.42
N ALA A 108 -8.70 7.14 5.45
CA ALA A 108 -8.68 6.69 6.84
C ALA A 108 -9.52 5.42 7.05
N ARG A 109 -10.74 5.37 6.50
CA ARG A 109 -11.59 4.16 6.56
C ARG A 109 -10.95 2.95 5.88
N LYS A 110 -10.28 3.14 4.74
CA LYS A 110 -9.55 2.05 4.07
C LYS A 110 -8.34 1.61 4.89
N ALA A 111 -7.57 2.55 5.44
CA ALA A 111 -6.41 2.26 6.27
C ALA A 111 -6.81 1.47 7.52
N GLU A 112 -7.89 1.86 8.19
CA GLU A 112 -8.46 1.14 9.34
C GLU A 112 -8.88 -0.29 8.97
N PHE A 113 -9.55 -0.46 7.83
CA PHE A 113 -9.93 -1.77 7.32
C PHE A 113 -8.70 -2.68 7.15
N TYR A 114 -7.67 -2.23 6.45
CA TYR A 114 -6.46 -3.06 6.24
C TYR A 114 -5.65 -3.25 7.52
N ALA A 115 -5.58 -2.26 8.41
CA ALA A 115 -4.92 -2.40 9.70
C ALA A 115 -5.57 -3.47 10.59
N THR A 116 -6.90 -3.62 10.51
CA THR A 116 -7.65 -4.68 11.20
C THR A 116 -7.28 -6.07 10.67
N HIS A 117 -7.08 -6.21 9.36
CA HIS A 117 -6.79 -7.49 8.71
C HIS A 117 -5.29 -7.84 8.67
N LEU A 118 -4.42 -6.84 8.73
CA LEU A 118 -2.96 -6.93 8.73
C LEU A 118 -2.42 -6.22 9.97
N PRO A 119 -2.44 -6.87 11.14
CA PRO A 119 -2.14 -6.24 12.42
C PRO A 119 -0.66 -5.86 12.55
N PRO A 120 -0.34 -4.82 13.36
CA PRO A 120 1.03 -4.38 13.61
C PRO A 120 1.92 -5.49 14.15
N GLY A 121 3.21 -5.42 13.81
CA GLY A 121 4.24 -6.33 14.30
C GLY A 121 4.16 -7.77 13.77
N ARG A 122 3.22 -8.09 12.87
CA ARG A 122 3.13 -9.41 12.22
C ARG A 122 3.57 -9.33 10.76
N PHE A 123 4.44 -10.24 10.35
CA PHE A 123 4.90 -10.27 8.96
C PHE A 123 3.76 -10.76 8.04
N PRO A 124 3.41 -10.02 6.97
CA PRO A 124 2.40 -10.44 6.01
C PRO A 124 3.00 -11.47 5.03
N GLY A 125 3.23 -12.69 5.51
CA GLY A 125 3.73 -13.80 4.69
C GLY A 125 2.68 -14.36 3.72
N PRO A 126 3.07 -15.29 2.82
CA PRO A 126 2.19 -15.81 1.76
C PRO A 126 0.83 -16.32 2.27
N HIS A 127 0.79 -17.04 3.39
CA HIS A 127 -0.47 -17.54 3.95
C HIS A 127 -1.38 -16.40 4.43
N ALA A 128 -0.83 -15.43 5.16
CA ALA A 128 -1.59 -14.26 5.60
C ALA A 128 -2.11 -13.45 4.40
N LEU A 129 -1.29 -13.29 3.35
CA LEU A 129 -1.70 -12.58 2.14
C LEU A 129 -2.76 -13.35 1.35
N ALA A 130 -2.65 -14.68 1.24
CA ALA A 130 -3.68 -15.51 0.62
C ALA A 130 -5.04 -15.37 1.31
N ASP A 131 -5.05 -15.24 2.64
CA ASP A 131 -6.28 -15.04 3.41
C ASP A 131 -6.87 -13.63 3.26
N LYS A 132 -6.03 -12.60 3.05
CA LYS A 132 -6.47 -11.19 3.08
C LYS A 132 -6.69 -10.56 1.71
N LEU A 133 -5.97 -11.01 0.68
CA LEU A 133 -6.13 -10.49 -0.67
C LEU A 133 -7.53 -10.69 -1.26
N PRO A 134 -8.30 -11.75 -0.95
CA PRO A 134 -9.69 -11.88 -1.38
C PRO A 134 -10.56 -10.71 -0.93
N LEU A 135 -10.30 -10.15 0.25
CA LEU A 135 -11.02 -8.98 0.77
C LEU A 135 -10.74 -7.74 -0.08
N TRP A 136 -9.48 -7.48 -0.40
CA TRP A 136 -9.10 -6.37 -1.29
C TRP A 136 -9.68 -6.57 -2.69
N MET A 137 -9.54 -7.76 -3.28
CA MET A 137 -10.08 -8.08 -4.60
C MET A 137 -11.60 -7.85 -4.64
N GLY A 138 -12.33 -8.22 -3.58
CA GLY A 138 -13.76 -7.95 -3.46
C GLY A 138 -14.12 -6.45 -3.41
N ARG A 139 -13.25 -5.59 -2.85
CA ARG A 139 -13.46 -4.14 -2.77
C ARG A 139 -13.20 -3.41 -4.08
N VAL A 140 -12.28 -3.92 -4.90
CA VAL A 140 -11.94 -3.32 -6.20
C VAL A 140 -12.69 -3.93 -7.37
N SER A 141 -13.30 -5.11 -7.20
CA SER A 141 -14.02 -5.79 -8.27
C SER A 141 -15.37 -5.12 -8.56
N PRO A 142 -15.70 -4.80 -9.81
CA PRO A 142 -17.06 -4.45 -10.18
C PRO A 142 -18.02 -5.62 -9.94
N PRO A 143 -19.34 -5.34 -9.79
CA PRO A 143 -20.32 -6.39 -9.57
C PRO A 143 -20.47 -7.30 -10.79
N LYS A 144 -20.88 -8.55 -10.56
CA LYS A 144 -21.25 -9.54 -11.61
C LYS A 144 -20.10 -9.98 -12.53
N LEU A 145 -18.85 -9.94 -12.07
CA LEU A 145 -17.76 -10.60 -12.79
C LEU A 145 -17.97 -12.13 -12.86
N PRO A 146 -17.54 -12.79 -13.95
CA PRO A 146 -17.78 -14.22 -14.18
C PRO A 146 -16.91 -15.13 -13.28
N THR A 147 -15.82 -14.61 -12.72
CA THR A 147 -14.90 -15.32 -11.83
C THR A 147 -15.09 -14.88 -10.38
N SER A 148 -14.72 -15.73 -9.41
CA SER A 148 -14.65 -15.31 -8.01
C SER A 148 -13.40 -14.46 -7.74
N PRO A 149 -13.37 -13.67 -6.65
CA PRO A 149 -12.16 -13.00 -6.18
C PRO A 149 -10.96 -13.95 -6.03
N ASP A 150 -11.17 -15.12 -5.40
CA ASP A 150 -10.11 -16.12 -5.19
C ASP A 150 -9.55 -16.65 -6.51
N GLN A 151 -10.43 -16.94 -7.48
CA GLN A 151 -9.99 -17.41 -8.79
C GLN A 151 -9.14 -16.36 -9.50
N ARG A 152 -9.56 -15.09 -9.51
CA ARG A 152 -8.75 -14.00 -10.09
C ARG A 152 -7.38 -13.87 -9.42
N LEU A 153 -7.34 -13.95 -8.09
CA LEU A 153 -6.08 -13.84 -7.35
C LEU A 153 -5.10 -14.96 -7.70
N ALA A 154 -5.61 -16.18 -7.83
CA ALA A 154 -4.81 -17.34 -8.24
C ALA A 154 -4.31 -17.20 -9.68
N ASP A 155 -5.20 -16.86 -10.62
CA ASP A 155 -4.87 -16.71 -12.05
C ASP A 155 -3.83 -15.61 -12.29
N LEU A 156 -3.85 -14.55 -11.48
CA LEU A 156 -2.95 -13.41 -11.61
C LEU A 156 -1.66 -13.52 -10.76
N GLY A 157 -1.53 -14.53 -9.90
CA GLY A 157 -0.34 -14.73 -9.06
C GLY A 157 -0.07 -13.59 -8.05
N LEU A 158 -1.10 -12.85 -7.62
CA LEU A 158 -0.90 -11.62 -6.84
C LEU A 158 -0.36 -11.86 -5.43
N VAL A 159 -0.65 -13.03 -4.84
CA VAL A 159 -0.11 -13.43 -3.53
C VAL A 159 1.42 -13.46 -3.57
N ASP A 160 2.00 -14.09 -4.60
CA ASP A 160 3.44 -14.24 -4.72
C ASP A 160 4.14 -12.91 -5.01
N LEU A 161 3.52 -12.06 -5.83
CA LEU A 161 4.00 -10.71 -6.11
C LEU A 161 4.11 -9.90 -4.82
N LEU A 162 3.02 -9.83 -4.05
CA LEU A 162 3.00 -9.02 -2.82
C LEU A 162 3.81 -9.65 -1.67
N ALA A 163 3.92 -10.98 -1.61
CA ALA A 163 4.80 -11.66 -0.68
C ALA A 163 6.28 -11.39 -0.99
N THR A 164 6.64 -11.32 -2.27
CA THR A 164 8.01 -10.97 -2.70
C THR A 164 8.33 -9.54 -2.28
N HIS A 165 7.43 -8.59 -2.54
CA HIS A 165 7.54 -7.21 -2.06
C HIS A 165 7.77 -7.13 -0.55
N ALA A 166 6.92 -7.80 0.25
CA ALA A 166 7.05 -7.82 1.71
C ALA A 166 8.41 -8.38 2.17
N ARG A 167 8.91 -9.45 1.54
CA ARG A 167 10.22 -10.04 1.86
C ARG A 167 11.37 -9.09 1.54
N LEU A 168 11.31 -8.36 0.42
CA LEU A 168 12.34 -7.39 0.05
C LEU A 168 12.40 -6.23 1.05
N VAL A 169 11.25 -5.70 1.46
CA VAL A 169 11.16 -4.65 2.49
C VAL A 169 11.73 -5.14 3.81
N LEU A 170 11.34 -6.34 4.26
CA LEU A 170 11.87 -6.97 5.46
C LEU A 170 13.40 -7.11 5.42
N ALA A 171 13.92 -7.70 4.34
CA ALA A 171 15.36 -7.94 4.18
C ALA A 171 16.15 -6.64 4.14
N PHE A 172 15.63 -5.61 3.46
CA PHE A 172 16.27 -4.30 3.41
C PHE A 172 16.32 -3.65 4.80
N ALA A 173 15.20 -3.67 5.54
CA ALA A 173 15.13 -3.14 6.90
C ALA A 173 16.13 -3.83 7.83
N GLN A 174 16.17 -5.16 7.84
CA GLN A 174 17.12 -5.95 8.62
C GLN A 174 18.58 -5.63 8.27
N ARG A 175 18.88 -5.48 6.98
CA ARG A 175 20.22 -5.12 6.51
C ARG A 175 20.65 -3.74 7.01
N VAL A 176 19.76 -2.74 6.96
CA VAL A 176 20.08 -1.38 7.44
C VAL A 176 20.35 -1.36 8.95
N VAL A 177 19.65 -2.20 9.72
CA VAL A 177 19.91 -2.39 11.16
C VAL A 177 21.25 -3.09 11.39
N ALA A 178 21.59 -4.11 10.60
CA ALA A 178 22.86 -4.81 10.75
C ALA A 178 24.09 -3.97 10.35
N GLU A 179 23.91 -2.96 9.49
CA GLU A 179 24.98 -2.10 8.97
C GLU A 179 25.34 -0.91 9.86
N GLY A 180 24.50 -0.53 10.82
CA GLY A 180 24.71 0.68 11.63
C GLY A 180 24.60 0.40 13.11
#